data_AF-A0A8C9M6Q1-F1
#
_entry.id   AF-A0A8C9M6Q1-F1
#
_cell.length_a   1.000
_cell.length_b   1.000
_cell.length_c   1.000
_cell.angle_alpha   90.00
_cell.angle_beta   90.00
_cell.angle_gamma   90.00
#
_symmetry.space_group_name_H-M   'P 1'
#
loop_
_entity.id
_entity.type
_entity.pdbx_description
1 polymer ?
#
loop_
_entity_poly.entity_id
_entity_poly.type
_entity_poly.pdbx_seq_one_letter_code
_entity_poly.pdbx_strand_id
1 'polypeptide(L)'
;MDFSKGPGAVAYSEKSELEVYNAFSAEMAKSKSRLQGFNNYSVPQLTREEKRENGLKSKSPAISLMGRNMEKMKEAQAWIRRILTLQDHHIIENYHILYLGKREHDILTQLQNNLRVSISEIISLEKVILEIKGAQASLVEVVMNIEHMLCEVQEEMARKKELALWSLSGQWTDWQPKNQDEMKRNTFLKCLKLSTEEIQNQKKQFESCGLQVIKVEEIDNVFLMAVFQRKKKMVEERTHRDPVSHRLFQQVPYQFCEAVCRVGFQRMYSMPCDPKYGVGIYFTKNLKNLAYQVKNTSATDELIYVFEAEVLTGSFCQGHHLNIFPPPLSPGDIDSHDSVVDNVSNPETFVIFSGTQAMPRYLWTCTQDHVQPQNDSAGPMMLSSQQPWERFSSGSSVD
;
A
#
# COMPACT_ATOMS: atom_id res chain seq x y z
N MET A 1 12.50 18.10 -60.64
CA MET A 1 12.02 16.80 -60.13
C MET A 1 12.61 16.63 -58.76
N ASP A 2 11.74 16.73 -57.77
CA ASP A 2 12.01 16.71 -56.34
C ASP A 2 12.55 15.38 -55.86
N PHE A 3 13.45 15.44 -54.87
CA PHE A 3 13.60 14.38 -53.87
C PHE A 3 13.48 15.00 -52.47
N SER A 4 12.47 14.51 -51.76
CA SER A 4 11.95 14.99 -50.49
C SER A 4 12.90 14.79 -49.30
N LYS A 5 12.91 15.79 -48.42
CA LYS A 5 13.38 15.75 -47.02
C LYS A 5 12.43 14.92 -46.14
N GLY A 6 12.98 14.27 -45.12
CA GLY A 6 12.28 13.81 -43.90
C GLY A 6 13.26 13.71 -42.72
N PRO A 7 12.91 14.17 -41.49
CA PRO A 7 13.90 14.68 -40.52
C PRO A 7 14.22 13.77 -39.33
N GLY A 8 15.48 13.88 -38.89
CA GLY A 8 15.96 14.00 -37.50
C GLY A 8 15.24 13.28 -36.36
N ALA A 9 15.93 12.29 -35.80
CA ALA A 9 15.66 11.72 -34.48
C ALA A 9 15.75 12.79 -33.38
N VAL A 10 14.71 12.91 -32.56
CA VAL A 10 14.68 13.78 -31.38
C VAL A 10 15.08 12.96 -30.16
N ALA A 11 16.21 13.32 -29.54
CA ALA A 11 16.66 12.81 -28.26
C ALA A 11 15.72 13.31 -27.14
N TYR A 12 15.22 12.38 -26.31
CA TYR A 12 14.38 12.70 -25.15
C TYR A 12 15.23 13.30 -24.01
N SER A 13 14.82 14.47 -23.53
CA SER A 13 15.50 15.27 -22.51
C SER A 13 15.06 14.87 -21.10
N GLU A 14 15.97 14.27 -20.33
CA GLU A 14 15.83 13.96 -18.89
C GLU A 14 15.89 15.20 -17.97
N LYS A 15 15.93 16.43 -18.51
CA LYS A 15 16.10 17.65 -17.70
C LYS A 15 14.86 18.09 -16.90
N SER A 16 13.67 17.51 -17.12
CA SER A 16 12.42 18.13 -16.61
C SER A 16 12.07 17.88 -15.14
N GLU A 17 12.47 16.77 -14.52
CA GLU A 17 12.03 16.46 -13.14
C GLU A 17 12.87 17.15 -12.07
N LEU A 18 14.19 17.23 -12.29
CA LEU A 18 15.12 17.91 -11.39
C LEU A 18 14.86 19.42 -11.38
N GLU A 19 14.51 20.00 -12.53
CA GLU A 19 14.12 21.41 -12.64
C GLU A 19 12.82 21.71 -11.86
N VAL A 20 11.84 20.79 -11.90
CA VAL A 20 10.60 20.94 -11.13
C VAL A 20 10.84 20.82 -9.63
N TYR A 21 11.66 19.87 -9.18
CA TYR A 21 12.02 19.73 -7.77
C TYR A 21 12.80 20.94 -7.24
N ASN A 22 13.75 21.44 -8.04
CA ASN A 22 14.53 22.64 -7.68
C ASN A 22 13.66 23.90 -7.65
N ALA A 23 12.72 24.05 -8.59
CA ALA A 23 11.77 25.16 -8.59
C ALA A 23 10.84 25.12 -7.38
N PHE A 24 10.30 23.94 -7.04
CA PHE A 24 9.47 23.75 -5.85
C PHE A 24 10.26 24.06 -4.56
N SER A 25 11.47 23.53 -4.43
CA SER A 25 12.33 23.75 -3.26
C SER A 25 12.72 25.23 -3.11
N ALA A 26 13.01 25.91 -4.22
CA ALA A 26 13.31 27.34 -4.21
C ALA A 26 12.08 28.19 -3.80
N GLU A 27 10.88 27.80 -4.23
CA GLU A 27 9.64 28.49 -3.86
C GLU A 27 9.29 28.26 -2.38
N MET A 28 9.53 27.05 -1.87
CA MET A 28 9.37 26.72 -0.44
C MET A 28 10.40 27.45 0.45
N ALA A 29 11.63 27.63 -0.03
CA ALA A 29 12.63 28.44 0.68
C ALA A 29 12.24 29.93 0.68
N LYS A 30 11.68 30.45 -0.42
CA LYS A 30 11.11 31.81 -0.50
C LYS A 30 9.90 32.00 0.42
N SER A 31 9.02 31.00 0.54
CA SER A 31 7.86 31.10 1.44
C SER A 31 8.29 31.02 2.91
N LYS A 32 9.31 30.22 3.24
CA LYS A 32 9.91 30.13 4.58
C LYS A 32 10.58 31.45 5.00
N SER A 33 11.28 32.15 4.11
CA SER A 33 11.86 33.47 4.40
C SER A 33 10.79 34.57 4.53
N ARG A 34 9.65 34.44 3.82
CA ARG A 34 8.48 35.30 4.03
C ARG A 34 7.85 35.05 5.40
N LEU A 35 7.74 33.81 5.85
CA LEU A 35 7.18 33.44 7.16
C LEU A 35 8.04 33.91 8.35
N GLN A 36 9.37 33.96 8.19
CA GLN A 36 10.27 34.51 9.22
C GLN A 36 10.18 36.04 9.39
N GLY A 37 9.56 36.76 8.44
CA GLY A 37 9.35 38.21 8.52
C GLY A 37 8.09 38.66 9.28
N PHE A 38 7.20 37.74 9.65
CA PHE A 38 5.90 38.06 10.27
C PHE A 38 5.84 37.65 11.74
N ASN A 39 6.67 38.28 12.56
CA ASN A 39 6.49 38.21 14.02
C ASN A 39 5.57 39.32 14.57
N ASN A 40 4.83 40.02 13.72
CA ASN A 40 3.83 41.00 14.15
C ASN A 40 2.58 40.90 13.26
N TYR A 41 1.46 40.50 13.85
CA TYR A 41 0.14 40.56 13.23
C TYR A 41 -0.22 42.03 12.98
N SER A 42 -0.30 42.43 11.72
CA SER A 42 -1.10 43.56 11.25
C SER A 42 -1.43 43.37 9.77
N VAL A 43 -2.73 43.29 9.48
CA VAL A 43 -3.33 43.12 8.15
C VAL A 43 -3.02 44.35 7.28
N PRO A 44 -2.38 44.21 6.09
CA PRO A 44 -2.24 45.34 5.18
C PRO A 44 -3.55 45.61 4.43
N GLN A 45 -4.11 46.78 4.63
CA GLN A 45 -5.15 47.37 3.77
C GLN A 45 -4.58 47.59 2.37
N LEU A 46 -5.19 46.99 1.35
CA LEU A 46 -4.92 47.28 -0.05
C LEU A 46 -5.82 48.43 -0.51
N THR A 47 -5.22 49.52 -0.98
CA THR A 47 -5.89 50.72 -1.49
C THR A 47 -6.63 50.45 -2.80
N ARG A 48 -7.96 50.53 -2.68
CA ARG A 48 -9.01 50.99 -3.61
C ARG A 48 -8.57 51.57 -4.98
N GLU A 49 -9.15 50.97 -6.02
CA GLU A 49 -9.52 51.47 -7.39
C GLU A 49 -9.16 50.37 -8.40
N GLU A 50 -10.03 49.67 -9.16
CA GLU A 50 -11.44 49.66 -9.54
C GLU A 50 -11.68 48.19 -10.01
N LYS A 51 -12.79 47.48 -9.84
CA LYS A 51 -14.17 47.77 -10.23
C LYS A 51 -15.07 46.75 -9.51
N ARG A 52 -16.14 47.28 -8.93
CA ARG A 52 -17.23 46.51 -8.35
C ARG A 52 -18.00 45.84 -9.48
N GLU A 53 -18.16 44.52 -9.40
CA GLU A 53 -19.44 43.88 -9.73
C GLU A 53 -19.50 42.50 -9.05
N ASN A 54 -20.59 42.32 -8.30
CA ASN A 54 -21.13 41.07 -7.77
C ASN A 54 -20.41 40.41 -6.57
N GLY A 55 -20.90 40.80 -5.38
CA GLY A 55 -21.07 39.95 -4.20
C GLY A 55 -19.85 39.12 -3.76
N LEU A 56 -18.97 39.74 -2.97
CA LEU A 56 -17.96 39.01 -2.18
C LEU A 56 -18.65 38.12 -1.14
N LYS A 57 -19.09 36.92 -1.55
CA LYS A 57 -18.97 35.77 -0.66
C LYS A 57 -17.48 35.61 -0.40
N SER A 58 -17.05 35.85 0.84
CA SER A 58 -15.73 35.45 1.33
C SER A 58 -15.43 34.06 0.78
N LYS A 59 -14.46 33.95 -0.14
CA LYS A 59 -14.07 32.64 -0.68
C LYS A 59 -13.50 31.88 0.51
N SER A 60 -14.21 30.86 0.99
CA SER A 60 -13.70 29.94 1.99
C SER A 60 -12.29 29.51 1.60
N PRO A 61 -11.34 29.38 2.56
CA PRO A 61 -10.00 28.91 2.24
C PRO A 61 -10.10 27.57 1.51
N ALA A 62 -9.42 27.46 0.37
CA ALA A 62 -9.47 26.30 -0.50
C ALA A 62 -8.06 25.82 -0.81
N ILE A 63 -7.85 24.50 -0.73
CA ILE A 63 -6.62 23.85 -1.16
C ILE A 63 -6.88 23.31 -2.57
N SER A 64 -6.13 23.80 -3.55
CA SER A 64 -6.16 23.29 -4.93
C SER A 64 -4.98 22.35 -5.14
N LEU A 65 -5.27 21.10 -5.49
CA LEU A 65 -4.25 20.11 -5.81
C LEU A 65 -4.08 20.08 -7.33
N MET A 66 -2.84 20.21 -7.82
CA MET A 66 -2.49 20.11 -9.24
C MET A 66 -1.37 19.10 -9.46
N GLY A 67 -1.53 18.22 -10.44
CA GLY A 67 -0.53 17.22 -10.79
C GLY A 67 -0.93 16.42 -12.03
N ARG A 68 0.05 15.71 -12.63
CA ARG A 68 -0.16 14.95 -13.87
C ARG A 68 -0.73 13.55 -13.63
N ASN A 69 -0.46 12.96 -12.47
CA ASN A 69 -0.93 11.62 -12.11
C ASN A 69 -2.21 11.74 -11.27
N MET A 70 -3.36 11.45 -11.88
CA MET A 70 -4.68 11.60 -11.25
C MET A 70 -4.88 10.70 -10.03
N GLU A 71 -4.22 9.55 -9.95
CA GLU A 71 -4.32 8.63 -8.80
C GLU A 71 -3.59 9.23 -7.60
N LYS A 72 -2.36 9.73 -7.80
CA LYS A 72 -1.64 10.52 -6.78
C LYS A 72 -2.48 11.70 -6.30
N MET A 73 -3.22 12.35 -7.21
CA MET A 73 -4.11 13.45 -6.86
C MET A 73 -5.28 13.02 -5.98
N LYS A 74 -5.97 11.93 -6.35
CA LYS A 74 -7.10 11.40 -5.58
C LYS A 74 -6.67 10.92 -4.20
N GLU A 75 -5.56 10.20 -4.13
CA GLU A 75 -4.99 9.71 -2.87
C GLU A 75 -4.53 10.87 -1.96
N ALA A 76 -3.83 11.86 -2.52
CA ALA A 76 -3.46 13.07 -1.78
C ALA A 76 -4.69 13.84 -1.29
N GLN A 77 -5.74 13.94 -2.11
CA GLN A 77 -6.99 14.59 -1.72
C GLN A 77 -7.68 13.85 -0.58
N ALA A 78 -7.80 12.52 -0.66
CA ALA A 78 -8.39 11.68 0.37
C ALA A 78 -7.61 11.80 1.69
N TRP A 79 -6.27 11.75 1.62
CA TRP A 79 -5.40 11.89 2.78
C TRP A 79 -5.49 13.28 3.43
N ILE A 80 -5.45 14.36 2.64
CA ILE A 80 -5.62 15.73 3.16
C ILE A 80 -6.98 15.89 3.83
N ARG A 81 -8.05 15.36 3.22
CA ARG A 81 -9.39 15.37 3.84
C ARG A 81 -9.38 14.65 5.18
N ARG A 82 -8.81 13.44 5.24
CA ARG A 82 -8.68 12.64 6.47
C ARG A 82 -7.97 13.42 7.58
N ILE A 83 -6.85 14.07 7.26
CA ILE A 83 -6.07 14.87 8.21
C ILE A 83 -6.83 16.13 8.67
N LEU A 84 -7.52 16.83 7.78
CA LEU A 84 -8.27 18.03 8.15
C LEU A 84 -9.53 17.71 8.97
N THR A 85 -10.04 16.47 8.90
CA THR A 85 -11.18 15.99 9.70
C THR A 85 -10.79 15.35 11.03
N LEU A 86 -9.50 15.36 11.40
CA LEU A 86 -9.06 14.78 12.67
C LEU A 86 -9.70 15.49 13.85
N GLN A 87 -9.96 14.72 14.91
CA GLN A 87 -10.49 15.21 16.17
C GLN A 87 -9.35 15.39 17.19
N ASP A 88 -9.55 14.92 18.42
CA ASP A 88 -8.57 14.91 19.50
C ASP A 88 -7.71 13.63 19.55
N HIS A 89 -7.90 12.75 18.56
CA HIS A 89 -7.31 11.42 18.52
C HIS A 89 -7.07 10.95 17.07
N HIS A 90 -5.94 10.28 16.84
CA HIS A 90 -5.59 9.65 15.57
C HIS A 90 -4.79 8.36 15.77
N ILE A 91 -4.96 7.43 14.84
CA ILE A 91 -4.30 6.12 14.82
C ILE A 91 -3.55 6.01 13.49
N ILE A 92 -2.24 5.78 13.56
CA ILE A 92 -1.42 5.42 12.42
C ILE A 92 -1.13 3.93 12.52
N GLU A 93 -1.71 3.13 11.62
CA GLU A 93 -1.45 1.70 11.51
C GLU A 93 -0.47 1.45 10.35
N ASN A 94 0.80 1.20 10.68
CA ASN A 94 1.86 1.04 9.68
C ASN A 94 2.96 0.10 10.21
N TYR A 95 3.16 -1.04 9.55
CA TYR A 95 4.18 -2.01 9.94
C TYR A 95 5.63 -1.46 9.92
N HIS A 96 5.89 -0.34 9.23
CA HIS A 96 7.20 0.32 9.27
C HIS A 96 7.56 0.91 10.63
N ILE A 97 6.57 1.06 11.53
CA ILE A 97 6.80 1.43 12.93
C ILE A 97 7.76 0.44 13.62
N LEU A 98 7.76 -0.85 13.23
CA LEU A 98 8.70 -1.85 13.77
C LEU A 98 10.18 -1.57 13.45
N TYR A 99 10.46 -0.65 12.52
CA TYR A 99 11.80 -0.29 12.09
C TYR A 99 12.26 1.07 12.62
N LEU A 100 11.48 1.71 13.50
CA LEU A 100 11.92 2.94 14.14
C LEU A 100 13.14 2.65 15.02
N GLY A 101 14.25 3.32 14.73
CA GLY A 101 15.47 3.25 15.52
C GLY A 101 15.51 4.32 16.59
N LYS A 102 16.68 4.48 17.22
CA LYS A 102 16.90 5.50 18.25
C LYS A 102 16.57 6.91 17.73
N ARG A 103 17.03 7.24 16.51
CA ARG A 103 16.82 8.57 15.90
C ARG A 103 15.33 8.88 15.77
N GLU A 104 14.55 7.94 15.30
CA GLU A 104 13.11 8.09 15.10
C GLU A 104 12.37 8.22 16.43
N HIS A 105 12.74 7.43 17.44
CA HIS A 105 12.17 7.55 18.80
C HIS A 105 12.53 8.88 19.48
N ASP A 106 13.73 9.42 19.22
CA ASP A 106 14.12 10.76 19.68
C ASP A 106 13.21 11.84 19.05
N ILE A 107 12.89 11.71 17.75
CA ILE A 107 11.94 12.60 17.05
C ILE A 107 10.53 12.49 17.64
N LEU A 108 10.02 11.28 17.86
CA LEU A 108 8.71 11.07 18.50
C LEU A 108 8.65 11.74 19.87
N THR A 109 9.71 11.60 20.67
CA THR A 109 9.80 12.22 22.00
C THR A 109 9.82 13.75 21.92
N GLN A 110 10.54 14.31 20.94
CA GLN A 110 10.55 15.76 20.69
C GLN A 110 9.17 16.29 20.31
N LEU A 111 8.47 15.61 19.40
CA LEU A 111 7.11 15.97 19.00
C LEU A 111 6.15 15.94 20.19
N GLN A 112 6.24 14.89 21.03
CA GLN A 112 5.43 14.73 22.22
C GLN A 112 5.58 15.92 23.18
N ASN A 113 6.83 16.32 23.46
CA ASN A 113 7.15 17.40 24.40
C ASN A 113 6.80 18.78 23.85
N ASN A 114 7.11 19.05 22.58
CA ASN A 114 6.94 20.37 21.98
C ASN A 114 5.47 20.72 21.74
N LEU A 115 4.69 19.73 21.28
CA LEU A 115 3.29 19.94 20.86
C LEU A 115 2.28 19.48 21.92
N ARG A 116 2.77 19.02 23.09
CA ARG A 116 1.97 18.56 24.25
C ARG A 116 0.91 17.51 23.87
N VAL A 117 1.31 16.58 23.01
CA VAL A 117 0.50 15.42 22.64
C VAL A 117 0.91 14.20 23.46
N SER A 118 0.12 13.15 23.43
CA SER A 118 0.50 11.81 23.89
C SER A 118 0.68 10.92 22.67
N ILE A 119 1.81 10.22 22.60
CA ILE A 119 2.12 9.24 21.55
C ILE A 119 2.36 7.90 22.24
N SER A 120 1.63 6.86 21.84
CA SER A 120 1.75 5.53 22.43
C SER A 120 1.89 4.48 21.34
N GLU A 121 2.87 3.59 21.50
CA GLU A 121 3.11 2.51 20.56
C GLU A 121 2.40 1.23 21.03
N ILE A 122 1.59 0.65 20.16
CA ILE A 122 0.84 -0.58 20.43
C ILE A 122 1.29 -1.60 19.39
N ILE A 123 2.10 -2.56 19.84
CA ILE A 123 2.62 -3.65 19.01
C ILE A 123 1.97 -4.96 19.44
N SER A 124 1.37 -5.65 18.48
CA SER A 124 0.84 -7.00 18.62
C SER A 124 1.22 -7.83 17.39
N LEU A 125 0.94 -9.13 17.41
CA LEU A 125 1.18 -10.00 16.24
C LEU A 125 0.38 -9.57 15.00
N GLU A 126 -0.77 -8.92 15.22
CA GLU A 126 -1.76 -8.55 14.22
C GLU A 126 -1.68 -7.08 13.79
N LYS A 127 -1.29 -6.20 14.72
CA LYS A 127 -1.36 -4.75 14.55
C LYS A 127 -0.12 -4.06 15.10
N VAL A 128 0.36 -3.08 14.34
CA VAL A 128 1.43 -2.17 14.74
C VAL A 128 0.91 -0.75 14.57
N ILE A 129 0.67 -0.08 15.70
CA ILE A 129 -0.06 1.16 15.77
C ILE A 129 0.72 2.21 16.56
N LEU A 130 0.72 3.44 16.06
CA LEU A 130 0.96 4.64 16.86
C LEU A 130 -0.38 5.30 17.19
N GLU A 131 -0.71 5.34 18.46
CA GLU A 131 -1.87 6.03 19.01
C GLU A 131 -1.46 7.46 19.41
N ILE A 132 -2.11 8.47 18.83
CA ILE A 132 -1.79 9.89 19.07
C ILE A 132 -3.03 10.58 19.65
N LYS A 133 -2.86 11.26 20.77
CA LYS A 133 -3.94 12.02 21.46
C LYS A 133 -3.49 13.44 21.76
N GLY A 134 -4.33 14.43 21.51
CA GLY A 134 -3.99 15.83 21.76
C GLY A 134 -4.95 16.82 21.07
N ALA A 135 -4.68 18.12 21.20
CA ALA A 135 -5.47 19.14 20.53
C ALA A 135 -5.35 19.02 19.00
N GLN A 136 -6.45 19.22 18.26
CA GLN A 136 -6.53 19.04 16.81
C GLN A 136 -5.40 19.75 16.03
N ALA A 137 -5.12 21.02 16.37
CA ALA A 137 -4.08 21.79 15.68
C ALA A 137 -2.68 21.17 15.83
N SER A 138 -2.34 20.69 17.03
CA SER A 138 -1.10 19.95 17.29
C SER A 138 -1.11 18.59 16.61
N LEU A 139 -2.26 17.92 16.59
CA LEU A 139 -2.41 16.56 16.07
C LEU A 139 -2.09 16.50 14.57
N VAL A 140 -2.59 17.46 13.79
CA VAL A 140 -2.29 17.57 12.36
C VAL A 140 -0.79 17.67 12.13
N GLU A 141 -0.10 18.55 12.86
CA GLU A 141 1.35 18.72 12.72
C GLU A 141 2.12 17.45 13.11
N VAL A 142 1.75 16.80 14.22
CA VAL A 142 2.38 15.55 14.68
C VAL A 142 2.19 14.43 13.65
N VAL A 143 0.96 14.22 13.17
CA VAL A 143 0.66 13.18 12.18
C VAL A 143 1.44 13.41 10.90
N MET A 144 1.50 14.65 10.39
CA MET A 144 2.29 14.99 9.21
C MET A 144 3.77 14.63 9.38
N ASN A 145 4.37 14.94 10.54
CA ASN A 145 5.78 14.64 10.81
C ASN A 145 6.03 13.13 10.95
N ILE A 146 5.13 12.40 11.61
CA ILE A 146 5.25 10.95 11.78
C ILE A 146 5.09 10.23 10.44
N GLU A 147 4.08 10.58 9.64
CA GLU A 147 3.87 10.01 8.30
C GLU A 147 5.05 10.30 7.36
N HIS A 148 5.63 11.51 7.43
CA HIS A 148 6.85 11.83 6.70
C HIS A 148 8.03 10.96 7.14
N MET A 149 8.27 10.82 8.45
CA MET A 149 9.31 9.95 8.99
C MET A 149 9.12 8.49 8.58
N LEU A 150 7.88 7.98 8.58
CA LEU A 150 7.56 6.62 8.13
C LEU A 150 7.82 6.45 6.63
N CYS A 151 7.56 7.46 5.80
CA CYS A 151 7.96 7.46 4.39
C CYS A 151 9.47 7.33 4.22
N GLU A 152 10.27 8.05 5.01
CA GLU A 152 11.75 7.95 4.96
C GLU A 152 12.23 6.54 5.37
N VAL A 153 11.64 5.97 6.42
CA VAL A 153 11.95 4.60 6.87
C VAL A 153 11.59 3.57 5.81
N GLN A 154 10.42 3.71 5.18
CA GLN A 154 9.99 2.87 4.07
C GLN A 154 10.98 2.95 2.88
N GLU A 155 11.41 4.15 2.51
CA GLU A 155 12.37 4.35 1.41
C GLU A 155 13.72 3.69 1.70
N GLU A 156 14.29 3.89 2.90
CA GLU A 156 15.56 3.28 3.26
C GLU A 156 15.46 1.74 3.30
N MET A 157 14.32 1.20 3.74
CA MET A 157 14.06 -0.24 3.72
C MET A 157 13.91 -0.79 2.30
N ALA A 158 13.22 -0.06 1.41
CA ALA A 158 13.13 -0.41 0.00
C ALA A 158 14.52 -0.42 -0.65
N ARG A 159 15.32 0.62 -0.43
CA ARG A 159 16.70 0.73 -0.98
C ARG A 159 17.59 -0.44 -0.55
N LYS A 160 17.53 -0.85 0.73
CA LYS A 160 18.27 -2.02 1.23
C LYS A 160 17.84 -3.32 0.54
N LYS A 161 16.53 -3.51 0.33
CA LYS A 161 16.00 -4.72 -0.33
C LYS A 161 16.30 -4.72 -1.83
N GLU A 162 16.26 -3.58 -2.49
CA GLU A 162 16.64 -3.41 -3.88
C GLU A 162 18.11 -3.79 -4.10
N LEU A 163 19.01 -3.34 -3.22
CA LEU A 163 20.43 -3.74 -3.23
C LEU A 163 20.60 -5.26 -3.02
N ALA A 164 19.82 -5.85 -2.12
CA ALA A 164 19.84 -7.30 -1.89
C ALA A 164 19.34 -8.08 -3.11
N LEU A 165 18.28 -7.63 -3.78
CA LEU A 165 17.79 -8.23 -5.03
C LEU A 165 18.83 -8.14 -6.14
N TRP A 166 19.48 -6.99 -6.28
CA TRP A 166 20.53 -6.81 -7.26
C TRP A 166 21.69 -7.78 -6.99
N SER A 167 22.12 -7.90 -5.73
CA SER A 167 23.16 -8.85 -5.30
C SER A 167 22.77 -10.30 -5.62
N LEU A 168 21.52 -10.68 -5.36
CA LEU A 168 20.99 -12.02 -5.63
C LEU A 168 20.81 -12.28 -7.13
N SER A 169 20.54 -11.27 -7.95
CA SER A 169 20.30 -11.45 -9.39
C SER A 169 21.52 -12.00 -10.14
N GLY A 170 22.74 -11.78 -9.62
CA GLY A 170 24.00 -12.20 -10.25
C GLY A 170 24.52 -11.26 -11.34
N GLN A 171 23.87 -10.11 -11.56
CA GLN A 171 24.30 -9.08 -12.53
C GLN A 171 25.37 -8.15 -11.93
N TRP A 172 26.57 -8.69 -11.67
CA TRP A 172 27.68 -7.91 -11.11
C TRP A 172 28.47 -7.09 -12.14
N THR A 173 28.37 -7.38 -13.44
CA THR A 173 29.45 -7.04 -14.37
C THR A 173 29.33 -5.73 -15.13
N ASP A 174 28.14 -5.14 -15.32
CA ASP A 174 28.03 -4.02 -16.29
C ASP A 174 27.46 -2.70 -15.76
N TRP A 175 26.88 -2.67 -14.55
CA TRP A 175 26.24 -1.45 -14.02
C TRP A 175 26.47 -1.31 -12.52
N GLN A 176 27.66 -0.88 -12.10
CA GLN A 176 27.78 -0.23 -10.78
C GLN A 176 27.23 1.21 -10.90
N PRO A 177 26.14 1.57 -10.21
CA PRO A 177 25.72 2.96 -10.14
C PRO A 177 26.84 3.75 -9.48
N LYS A 178 27.45 4.68 -10.23
CA LYS A 178 28.57 5.49 -9.73
C LYS A 178 28.12 6.48 -8.63
N ASN A 179 26.80 6.68 -8.47
CA ASN A 179 26.18 7.42 -7.38
C ASN A 179 24.93 6.67 -6.87
N GLN A 180 24.67 6.68 -5.56
CA GLN A 180 23.44 6.12 -4.98
C GLN A 180 22.16 6.77 -5.53
N ASP A 181 22.25 8.02 -6.01
CA ASP A 181 21.16 8.76 -6.67
C ASP A 181 20.96 8.39 -8.17
N GLU A 182 21.94 7.71 -8.79
CA GLU A 182 21.90 7.34 -10.22
C GLU A 182 21.22 5.99 -10.49
N MET A 183 20.79 5.27 -9.45
CA MET A 183 19.76 4.25 -9.58
C MET A 183 18.42 4.98 -9.83
N LYS A 184 18.40 5.75 -10.93
CA LYS A 184 17.30 6.59 -11.40
C LYS A 184 16.06 5.74 -11.34
N ARG A 185 15.18 6.03 -10.37
CA ARG A 185 13.72 5.87 -10.38
C ARG A 185 13.28 4.99 -11.55
N ASN A 186 13.69 3.71 -11.53
CA ASN A 186 13.38 2.81 -12.64
C ASN A 186 11.87 2.73 -12.54
N THR A 187 11.18 3.21 -13.57
CA THR A 187 9.73 3.18 -13.54
C THR A 187 9.36 1.73 -13.78
N PHE A 188 9.35 0.94 -12.70
CA PHE A 188 9.03 -0.48 -12.68
C PHE A 188 7.61 -0.76 -13.21
N LEU A 189 6.82 0.29 -13.43
CA LEU A 189 5.49 0.26 -14.01
C LEU A 189 5.54 0.69 -15.48
N LYS A 190 5.20 -0.24 -16.37
CA LYS A 190 4.98 0.05 -17.78
C LYS A 190 3.47 0.02 -18.04
N CYS A 191 2.90 1.17 -18.39
CA CYS A 191 1.48 1.24 -18.76
C CYS A 191 1.26 0.40 -20.02
N LEU A 192 0.42 -0.64 -19.92
CA LEU A 192 0.09 -1.49 -21.04
C LEU A 192 -1.04 -0.86 -21.87
N LYS A 193 -0.90 -0.91 -23.19
CA LYS A 193 -2.07 -0.85 -24.06
C LYS A 193 -2.81 -2.18 -23.86
N LEU A 194 -4.04 -2.11 -23.35
CA LEU A 194 -4.96 -3.22 -23.10
C LEU A 194 -5.38 -3.96 -24.40
N SER A 195 -4.44 -4.56 -25.13
CA SER A 195 -4.70 -5.15 -26.45
C SER A 195 -4.64 -6.67 -26.51
N THR A 196 -4.22 -7.35 -25.44
CA THR A 196 -4.19 -8.83 -25.41
C THR A 196 -5.52 -9.39 -24.90
N GLU A 197 -6.03 -10.43 -25.56
CA GLU A 197 -7.29 -11.10 -25.20
C GLU A 197 -7.30 -11.62 -23.74
N GLU A 198 -6.15 -12.09 -23.25
CA GLU A 198 -5.99 -12.55 -21.86
C GLU A 198 -6.32 -11.45 -20.84
N ILE A 199 -5.78 -10.24 -21.05
CA ILE A 199 -6.02 -9.09 -20.16
C ILE A 199 -7.49 -8.66 -20.21
N GLN A 200 -8.13 -8.75 -21.37
CA GLN A 200 -9.57 -8.46 -21.49
C GLN A 200 -10.42 -9.49 -20.74
N ASN A 201 -10.05 -10.77 -20.80
CA ASN A 201 -10.74 -11.82 -20.06
C ASN A 201 -10.53 -11.66 -18.55
N GLN A 202 -9.33 -11.31 -18.11
CA GLN A 202 -9.04 -10.98 -16.71
C GLN A 202 -9.85 -9.77 -16.25
N LYS A 203 -9.88 -8.69 -17.03
CA LYS A 203 -10.71 -7.51 -16.75
C LYS A 203 -12.18 -7.90 -16.49
N LYS A 204 -12.76 -8.74 -17.35
CA LYS A 204 -14.13 -9.26 -17.14
C LYS A 204 -14.29 -10.04 -15.85
N GLN A 205 -13.27 -10.79 -15.42
CA GLN A 205 -13.29 -11.50 -14.13
C GLN A 205 -13.37 -10.52 -12.94
N PHE A 206 -12.54 -9.47 -12.94
CA PHE A 206 -12.61 -8.41 -11.93
C PHE A 206 -14.00 -7.74 -11.90
N GLU A 207 -14.51 -7.35 -13.06
CA GLU A 207 -15.83 -6.71 -13.18
C GLU A 207 -16.96 -7.63 -12.71
N SER A 208 -16.90 -8.93 -13.03
CA SER A 208 -17.87 -9.92 -12.53
C SER A 208 -17.86 -10.11 -11.01
N CYS A 209 -16.80 -9.65 -10.34
CA CYS A 209 -16.67 -9.65 -8.89
C CYS A 209 -17.06 -8.31 -8.25
N GLY A 210 -17.53 -7.33 -9.03
CA GLY A 210 -17.90 -5.98 -8.55
C GLY A 210 -16.71 -5.02 -8.41
N LEU A 211 -15.58 -5.33 -9.07
CA LEU A 211 -14.42 -4.45 -9.15
C LEU A 211 -14.33 -3.86 -10.56
N GLN A 212 -14.71 -2.58 -10.69
CA GLN A 212 -14.66 -1.88 -11.97
C GLN A 212 -13.22 -1.48 -12.30
N VAL A 213 -12.65 -2.06 -13.35
CA VAL A 213 -11.25 -1.83 -13.73
C VAL A 213 -11.09 -0.50 -14.47
N ILE A 214 -10.29 0.40 -13.88
CA ILE A 214 -9.94 1.71 -14.46
C ILE A 214 -8.65 1.61 -15.28
N LYS A 215 -7.64 0.94 -14.73
CA LYS A 215 -6.29 0.89 -15.30
C LYS A 215 -5.62 -0.44 -14.99
N VAL A 216 -4.76 -0.89 -15.90
CA VAL A 216 -3.88 -2.05 -15.70
C VAL A 216 -2.48 -1.67 -16.13
N GLU A 217 -1.50 -1.92 -15.27
CA GLU A 217 -0.08 -1.66 -15.54
C GLU A 217 0.70 -2.96 -15.43
N GLU A 218 1.63 -3.20 -16.36
CA GLU A 218 2.58 -4.31 -16.24
C GLU A 218 3.76 -3.88 -15.39
N ILE A 219 4.25 -4.82 -14.61
CA ILE A 219 5.38 -4.59 -13.72
C ILE A 219 6.62 -5.23 -14.32
N ASP A 220 7.59 -4.39 -14.65
CA ASP A 220 8.88 -4.77 -15.22
C ASP A 220 9.99 -4.57 -14.19
N ASN A 221 10.21 -5.60 -13.38
CA ASN A 221 11.31 -5.65 -12.43
C ASN A 221 12.25 -6.80 -12.80
N VAL A 222 13.26 -6.48 -13.61
CA VAL A 222 14.24 -7.45 -14.14
C VAL A 222 15.04 -8.15 -13.06
N PHE A 223 15.37 -7.48 -11.95
CA PHE A 223 16.15 -8.07 -10.87
C PHE A 223 15.33 -9.08 -10.08
N LEU A 224 14.12 -8.70 -9.67
CA LEU A 224 13.20 -9.60 -8.98
C LEU A 224 12.83 -10.79 -9.88
N MET A 225 12.59 -10.55 -11.17
CA MET A 225 12.31 -11.61 -12.14
C MET A 225 13.46 -12.62 -12.21
N ALA A 226 14.71 -12.17 -12.31
CA ALA A 226 15.87 -13.06 -12.38
C ALA A 226 16.00 -13.93 -11.12
N VAL A 227 15.78 -13.34 -9.94
CA VAL A 227 15.80 -14.08 -8.66
C VAL A 227 14.64 -15.08 -8.59
N PHE A 228 13.44 -14.66 -8.99
CA PHE A 228 12.24 -15.49 -9.03
C PHE A 228 12.42 -16.70 -9.96
N GLN A 229 12.90 -16.50 -11.19
CA GLN A 229 13.10 -17.58 -12.16
C GLN A 229 14.13 -18.61 -11.67
N ARG A 230 15.21 -18.16 -11.01
CA ARG A 230 16.17 -19.08 -10.39
C ARG A 230 15.51 -19.92 -9.31
N LYS A 231 14.70 -19.30 -8.44
CA LYS A 231 13.95 -20.03 -7.41
C LYS A 231 12.94 -21.00 -8.01
N LYS A 232 12.23 -20.58 -9.05
CA LYS A 232 11.26 -21.42 -9.77
C LYS A 232 11.90 -22.71 -10.27
N LYS A 233 13.04 -22.59 -10.97
CA LYS A 233 13.82 -23.74 -11.44
C LYS A 233 14.23 -24.68 -10.30
N MET A 234 14.67 -24.13 -9.17
CA MET A 234 15.04 -24.95 -8.01
C MET A 234 13.85 -25.73 -7.43
N VAL A 235 12.64 -25.14 -7.43
CA VAL A 235 11.43 -25.83 -6.95
C VAL A 235 11.01 -26.90 -7.97
N GLU A 236 11.00 -26.59 -9.27
CA GLU A 236 10.70 -27.53 -10.36
C GLU A 236 11.62 -28.77 -10.33
N GLU A 237 12.91 -28.59 -10.02
CA GLU A 237 13.86 -29.69 -9.89
C GLU A 237 13.61 -30.56 -8.65
N ARG A 238 13.04 -29.99 -7.58
CA ARG A 238 12.70 -30.71 -6.34
C ARG A 238 11.35 -31.42 -6.40
N THR A 239 10.37 -30.85 -7.09
CA THR A 239 9.00 -31.35 -7.11
C THR A 239 8.63 -31.95 -8.46
N HIS A 240 8.23 -33.22 -8.48
CA HIS A 240 7.66 -33.86 -9.68
C HIS A 240 6.16 -33.56 -9.89
N ARG A 241 5.63 -32.48 -9.29
CA ARG A 241 4.22 -32.09 -9.40
C ARG A 241 4.11 -30.73 -10.07
N ASP A 242 3.32 -30.69 -11.14
CA ASP A 242 2.92 -29.47 -11.82
C ASP A 242 1.47 -29.09 -11.44
N PRO A 243 1.15 -27.79 -11.31
CA PRO A 243 2.05 -26.64 -11.44
C PRO A 243 2.74 -26.25 -10.11
N VAL A 244 4.02 -25.84 -10.18
CA VAL A 244 4.80 -25.34 -9.02
C VAL A 244 4.45 -23.90 -8.61
N SER A 245 3.76 -23.17 -9.49
CA SER A 245 3.36 -21.78 -9.29
C SER A 245 1.89 -21.55 -9.60
N HIS A 246 1.30 -20.57 -8.93
CA HIS A 246 -0.09 -20.17 -9.13
C HIS A 246 -0.18 -18.67 -9.40
N ARG A 247 -1.12 -18.29 -10.26
CA ARG A 247 -1.55 -16.90 -10.40
C ARG A 247 -2.47 -16.55 -9.25
N LEU A 248 -2.07 -15.59 -8.42
CA LEU A 248 -2.81 -15.18 -7.23
C LEU A 248 -2.87 -13.65 -7.11
N PHE A 249 -3.73 -13.17 -6.22
CA PHE A 249 -4.02 -11.75 -6.04
C PHE A 249 -3.74 -11.28 -4.62
N GLN A 250 -3.31 -10.02 -4.49
CA GLN A 250 -3.16 -9.33 -3.21
C GLN A 250 -3.57 -7.87 -3.35
N GLN A 251 -4.46 -7.40 -2.46
CA GLN A 251 -4.75 -5.97 -2.31
C GLN A 251 -3.62 -5.30 -1.52
N VAL A 252 -3.19 -4.14 -1.99
CA VAL A 252 -2.10 -3.37 -1.36
C VAL A 252 -2.54 -1.91 -1.23
N PRO A 253 -2.38 -1.25 -0.07
CA PRO A 253 -2.60 0.19 0.07
C PRO A 253 -1.72 0.99 -0.90
N TYR A 254 -2.26 2.08 -1.44
CA TYR A 254 -1.58 2.89 -2.45
C TYR A 254 -0.13 3.27 -2.08
N GLN A 255 0.08 3.65 -0.82
CA GLN A 255 1.38 4.07 -0.29
C GLN A 255 2.49 3.00 -0.40
N PHE A 256 2.12 1.72 -0.56
CA PHE A 256 3.06 0.61 -0.69
C PHE A 256 3.16 0.07 -2.12
N CYS A 257 2.35 0.54 -3.07
CA CYS A 257 2.37 0.05 -4.46
C CYS A 257 3.75 0.23 -5.11
N GLU A 258 4.37 1.40 -4.93
CA GLU A 258 5.72 1.65 -5.46
C GLU A 258 6.76 0.70 -4.84
N ALA A 259 6.66 0.42 -3.53
CA ALA A 259 7.57 -0.51 -2.86
C ALA A 259 7.40 -1.95 -3.39
N VAL A 260 6.17 -2.42 -3.61
CA VAL A 260 5.92 -3.75 -4.21
C VAL A 260 6.56 -3.86 -5.59
N CYS A 261 6.42 -2.82 -6.43
CA CYS A 261 7.03 -2.82 -7.77
C CYS A 261 8.57 -2.86 -7.71
N ARG A 262 9.18 -2.17 -6.73
CA ARG A 262 10.64 -2.08 -6.56
C ARG A 262 11.27 -3.33 -5.95
N VAL A 263 10.67 -3.85 -4.89
CA VAL A 263 11.30 -4.86 -4.02
C VAL A 263 10.48 -6.13 -3.82
N GLY A 264 9.36 -6.25 -4.54
CA GLY A 264 8.44 -7.37 -4.42
C GLY A 264 7.58 -7.31 -3.16
N PHE A 265 6.77 -8.33 -2.96
CA PHE A 265 5.83 -8.39 -1.85
C PHE A 265 6.51 -8.55 -0.51
N GLN A 266 5.96 -7.89 0.50
CA GLN A 266 6.40 -7.99 1.88
C GLN A 266 5.17 -8.06 2.77
N ARG A 267 5.29 -8.78 3.90
CA ARG A 267 4.19 -8.93 4.87
C ARG A 267 3.62 -7.56 5.30
N MET A 268 4.51 -6.59 5.48
CA MET A 268 4.19 -5.22 5.89
C MET A 268 3.34 -4.42 4.89
N TYR A 269 3.25 -4.84 3.62
CA TYR A 269 2.46 -4.15 2.59
C TYR A 269 1.03 -4.70 2.48
N SER A 270 0.77 -5.84 3.11
CA SER A 270 -0.56 -6.44 3.11
C SER A 270 -1.47 -5.65 4.06
N MET A 271 -2.75 -5.54 3.70
CA MET A 271 -3.75 -5.04 4.64
C MET A 271 -3.70 -5.84 5.97
N PRO A 272 -3.94 -5.20 7.13
CA PRO A 272 -3.98 -5.89 8.41
C PRO A 272 -4.90 -7.11 8.34
N CYS A 273 -4.31 -8.29 8.49
CA CYS A 273 -4.98 -9.57 8.49
C CYS A 273 -4.61 -10.27 9.78
N ASP A 274 -5.61 -10.84 10.47
CA ASP A 274 -5.38 -11.85 11.49
C ASP A 274 -4.61 -13.01 10.82
N PRO A 275 -3.34 -13.28 11.20
CA PRO A 275 -2.48 -14.21 10.50
C PRO A 275 -2.86 -15.66 10.83
N LYS A 276 -4.09 -16.06 10.53
CA LYS A 276 -4.69 -17.37 10.86
C LYS A 276 -3.86 -18.57 10.41
N TYR A 277 -3.17 -18.41 9.27
CA TYR A 277 -2.44 -19.49 8.62
C TYR A 277 -0.92 -19.31 8.70
N GLY A 278 -0.44 -18.26 9.37
CA GLY A 278 0.98 -18.00 9.59
C GLY A 278 1.38 -16.53 9.42
N VAL A 279 2.57 -16.21 9.92
CA VAL A 279 3.20 -14.89 9.92
C VAL A 279 3.93 -14.66 8.59
N GLY A 280 3.18 -14.69 7.48
CA GLY A 280 3.71 -14.60 6.12
C GLY A 280 3.03 -13.55 5.23
N ILE A 281 3.20 -13.69 3.92
CA ILE A 281 2.63 -12.84 2.88
C ILE A 281 1.44 -13.56 2.27
N TYR A 282 0.26 -12.95 2.36
CA TYR A 282 -1.02 -13.58 2.02
C TYR A 282 -1.44 -13.26 0.60
N PHE A 283 -1.80 -14.30 -0.15
CA PHE A 283 -2.38 -14.19 -1.48
C PHE A 283 -3.68 -14.97 -1.54
N THR A 284 -4.62 -14.50 -2.36
CA THR A 284 -5.89 -15.19 -2.60
C THR A 284 -6.02 -15.57 -4.07
N LYS A 285 -6.59 -16.75 -4.31
CA LYS A 285 -7.03 -17.20 -5.64
C LYS A 285 -8.39 -16.61 -6.00
N ASN A 286 -9.19 -16.23 -5.00
CA ASN A 286 -10.59 -15.88 -5.16
C ASN A 286 -10.79 -14.34 -5.12
N LEU A 287 -10.94 -13.74 -6.30
CA LEU A 287 -11.22 -12.30 -6.45
C LEU A 287 -12.54 -11.86 -5.78
N LYS A 288 -13.54 -12.74 -5.64
CA LYS A 288 -14.79 -12.40 -4.95
C LYS A 288 -14.57 -12.20 -3.46
N ASN A 289 -13.74 -13.05 -2.85
CA ASN A 289 -13.37 -12.90 -1.45
C ASN A 289 -12.58 -11.59 -1.24
N LEU A 290 -11.64 -11.29 -2.14
CA LEU A 290 -10.92 -10.01 -2.14
C LEU A 290 -11.89 -8.82 -2.23
N ALA A 291 -12.81 -8.82 -3.19
CA ALA A 291 -13.79 -7.76 -3.36
C ALA A 291 -14.73 -7.60 -2.14
N TYR A 292 -15.11 -8.71 -1.51
CA TYR A 292 -15.90 -8.70 -0.27
C TYR A 292 -15.13 -8.09 0.90
N GLN A 293 -13.85 -8.45 1.08
CA GLN A 293 -12.99 -7.87 2.10
C GLN A 293 -12.84 -6.37 1.91
N VAL A 294 -12.55 -5.94 0.68
CA VAL A 294 -12.46 -4.52 0.31
C VAL A 294 -13.73 -3.77 0.74
N LYS A 295 -14.93 -4.29 0.40
CA LYS A 295 -16.21 -3.67 0.78
C LYS A 295 -16.35 -3.41 2.28
N ASN A 296 -15.77 -4.27 3.10
CA ASN A 296 -15.89 -4.20 4.56
C ASN A 296 -14.77 -3.39 5.22
N THR A 297 -13.65 -3.15 4.53
CA THR A 297 -12.48 -2.46 5.09
C THR A 297 -12.21 -1.09 4.47
N SER A 298 -12.60 -0.84 3.22
CA SER A 298 -12.17 0.33 2.43
C SER A 298 -13.13 1.52 2.50
N ALA A 299 -13.81 1.74 3.62
CA ALA A 299 -14.81 2.81 3.76
C ALA A 299 -14.28 4.23 3.42
N THR A 300 -12.96 4.41 3.26
CA THR A 300 -12.31 5.69 2.97
C THR A 300 -11.58 5.80 1.63
N ASP A 301 -11.29 4.71 0.91
CA ASP A 301 -10.42 4.76 -0.27
C ASP A 301 -11.26 4.67 -1.56
N GLU A 302 -11.18 5.69 -2.41
CA GLU A 302 -11.92 5.76 -3.67
C GLU A 302 -11.40 4.74 -4.70
N LEU A 303 -10.11 4.44 -4.65
CA LEU A 303 -9.42 3.53 -5.54
C LEU A 303 -8.95 2.28 -4.79
N ILE A 304 -9.02 1.14 -5.46
CA ILE A 304 -8.60 -0.17 -4.96
C ILE A 304 -7.45 -0.64 -5.84
N TYR A 305 -6.34 -1.01 -5.20
CA TYR A 305 -5.13 -1.45 -5.89
C TYR A 305 -4.91 -2.93 -5.63
N VAL A 306 -5.02 -3.75 -6.68
CA VAL A 306 -4.89 -5.20 -6.62
C VAL A 306 -3.72 -5.63 -7.48
N PHE A 307 -2.71 -6.24 -6.87
CA PHE A 307 -1.65 -6.89 -7.61
C PHE A 307 -2.07 -8.30 -8.01
N GLU A 308 -1.81 -8.62 -9.27
CA GLU A 308 -1.76 -9.99 -9.77
C GLU A 308 -0.30 -10.45 -9.80
N ALA A 309 -0.04 -11.62 -9.22
CA ALA A 309 1.30 -12.16 -9.10
C ALA A 309 1.37 -13.62 -9.56
N GLU A 310 2.53 -13.99 -10.09
CA GLU A 310 2.92 -15.40 -10.16
C GLU A 310 3.60 -15.76 -8.83
N VAL A 311 3.06 -16.74 -8.11
CA VAL A 311 3.52 -17.13 -6.78
C VAL A 311 4.01 -18.56 -6.80
N LEU A 312 5.26 -18.80 -6.38
CA LEU A 312 5.84 -20.12 -6.18
C LEU A 312 5.25 -20.75 -4.93
N THR A 313 4.13 -21.44 -5.08
CA THR A 313 3.46 -22.14 -3.99
C THR A 313 4.11 -23.48 -3.69
N GLY A 314 4.77 -24.10 -4.69
CA GLY A 314 5.44 -25.39 -4.57
C GLY A 314 4.57 -26.44 -3.88
N SER A 315 5.20 -27.23 -3.01
CA SER A 315 4.51 -28.07 -2.05
C SER A 315 3.92 -27.24 -0.91
N PHE A 316 2.70 -27.56 -0.49
CA PHE A 316 2.03 -26.83 0.57
C PHE A 316 1.34 -27.75 1.57
N CYS A 317 1.15 -27.23 2.79
CA CYS A 317 0.42 -27.89 3.87
C CYS A 317 -0.58 -26.94 4.52
N GLN A 318 -1.38 -27.46 5.45
CA GLN A 318 -2.29 -26.66 6.25
C GLN A 318 -1.50 -25.63 7.08
N GLY A 319 -1.91 -24.36 7.02
CA GLY A 319 -1.30 -23.29 7.82
C GLY A 319 -1.83 -23.22 9.24
N HIS A 320 -1.02 -22.66 10.13
CA HIS A 320 -1.32 -22.42 11.54
C HIS A 320 -0.79 -21.04 11.94
N HIS A 321 -1.50 -20.33 12.83
CA HIS A 321 -1.19 -18.95 13.19
C HIS A 321 0.24 -18.72 13.75
N LEU A 322 0.83 -19.75 14.34
CA LEU A 322 2.22 -19.72 14.84
C LEU A 322 3.30 -20.03 13.78
N ASN A 323 2.92 -20.37 12.54
CA ASN A 323 3.91 -20.61 11.49
C ASN A 323 4.67 -19.33 11.17
N ILE A 324 5.97 -19.30 11.44
CA ILE A 324 6.91 -18.26 10.97
C ILE A 324 7.71 -18.72 9.73
N PHE A 325 7.64 -20.01 9.43
CA PHE A 325 8.16 -20.68 8.24
C PHE A 325 7.25 -21.87 7.94
N PRO A 326 7.17 -22.39 6.70
CA PRO A 326 6.45 -23.62 6.43
C PRO A 326 7.03 -24.78 7.24
N PRO A 327 6.20 -25.71 7.73
CA PRO A 327 6.68 -26.84 8.52
C PRO A 327 7.49 -27.83 7.66
N PRO A 328 8.36 -28.65 8.29
CA PRO A 328 9.10 -29.71 7.63
C PRO A 328 8.16 -30.78 7.06
N LEU A 329 8.59 -31.48 6.00
CA LEU A 329 7.77 -32.51 5.34
C LEU A 329 7.44 -33.68 6.28
N SER A 330 8.41 -34.07 7.10
CA SER A 330 8.25 -35.03 8.20
C SER A 330 9.03 -34.55 9.43
N PRO A 331 8.71 -35.04 10.65
CA PRO A 331 9.47 -34.70 11.85
C PRO A 331 10.96 -35.06 11.69
N GLY A 332 11.83 -34.05 11.68
CA GLY A 332 13.28 -34.21 11.53
C GLY A 332 13.82 -34.11 10.10
N ASP A 333 12.95 -33.92 9.10
CA ASP A 333 13.39 -33.66 7.73
C ASP A 333 14.03 -32.26 7.61
N ILE A 334 15.05 -32.16 6.77
CA ILE A 334 15.69 -30.90 6.39
C ILE A 334 14.80 -30.12 5.41
N ASP A 335 14.07 -30.85 4.57
CA ASP A 335 13.16 -30.29 3.59
C ASP A 335 11.84 -29.89 4.25
N SER A 336 11.38 -28.69 3.87
CA SER A 336 10.12 -28.11 4.32
C SER A 336 9.20 -27.87 3.16
N HIS A 337 7.92 -27.70 3.45
CA HIS A 337 6.99 -27.18 2.46
C HIS A 337 7.43 -25.80 1.94
N ASP A 338 6.95 -25.43 0.77
CA ASP A 338 7.28 -24.14 0.13
C ASP A 338 6.31 -23.03 0.55
N SER A 339 5.06 -23.40 0.86
CA SER A 339 4.02 -22.49 1.34
C SER A 339 3.02 -23.19 2.28
N VAL A 340 2.12 -22.41 2.89
CA VAL A 340 1.00 -22.93 3.68
C VAL A 340 -0.32 -22.38 3.16
N VAL A 341 -1.40 -23.13 3.35
CA VAL A 341 -2.74 -22.81 2.82
C VAL A 341 -3.84 -22.88 3.87
N ASP A 342 -4.98 -22.29 3.54
CA ASP A 342 -6.20 -22.36 4.34
C ASP A 342 -6.90 -23.73 4.31
N ASN A 343 -6.88 -24.42 3.17
CA ASN A 343 -7.41 -25.77 3.03
C ASN A 343 -6.60 -26.56 1.99
N VAL A 344 -6.00 -27.67 2.40
CA VAL A 344 -5.13 -28.48 1.51
C VAL A 344 -5.90 -29.10 0.33
N SER A 345 -7.18 -29.42 0.49
CA SER A 345 -7.99 -30.04 -0.56
C SER A 345 -8.48 -29.05 -1.61
N ASN A 346 -8.78 -27.81 -1.21
CA ASN A 346 -9.19 -26.74 -2.09
C ASN A 346 -8.68 -25.39 -1.58
N PRO A 347 -7.40 -25.05 -1.86
CA PRO A 347 -6.78 -23.85 -1.32
C PRO A 347 -7.32 -22.60 -2.01
N GLU A 348 -7.86 -21.67 -1.22
CA GLU A 348 -8.22 -20.33 -1.69
C GLU A 348 -7.19 -19.29 -1.27
N THR A 349 -6.55 -19.50 -0.11
CA THR A 349 -5.54 -18.60 0.45
C THR A 349 -4.20 -19.32 0.52
N PHE A 350 -3.16 -18.66 0.01
CA PHE A 350 -1.77 -19.13 0.08
C PHE A 350 -0.94 -18.13 0.89
N VAL A 351 -0.07 -18.65 1.74
CA VAL A 351 0.86 -17.85 2.54
C VAL A 351 2.28 -18.29 2.23
N ILE A 352 3.07 -17.35 1.72
CA ILE A 352 4.51 -17.52 1.46
C ILE A 352 5.33 -16.75 2.52
N PHE A 353 6.59 -17.14 2.71
CA PHE A 353 7.43 -16.58 3.78
C PHE A 353 8.63 -15.80 3.25
N SER A 354 8.76 -15.68 1.92
CA SER A 354 9.82 -14.91 1.27
C SER A 354 9.26 -14.12 0.10
N GLY A 355 9.48 -12.80 0.08
CA GLY A 355 9.01 -11.92 -1.01
C GLY A 355 9.52 -12.31 -2.41
N THR A 356 10.67 -12.99 -2.50
CA THR A 356 11.21 -13.49 -3.78
C THR A 356 10.54 -14.77 -4.30
N GLN A 357 9.58 -15.34 -3.56
CA GLN A 357 8.69 -16.42 -4.05
C GLN A 357 7.50 -15.88 -4.84
N ALA A 358 7.33 -14.56 -4.96
CA ALA A 358 6.24 -13.96 -5.73
C ALA A 358 6.78 -12.89 -6.68
N MET A 359 6.38 -13.00 -7.95
CA MET A 359 6.65 -12.02 -8.97
C MET A 359 5.37 -11.24 -9.27
N PRO A 360 5.27 -9.94 -8.90
CA PRO A 360 4.16 -9.12 -9.33
C PRO A 360 4.19 -8.96 -10.86
N ARG A 361 3.07 -9.23 -11.52
CA ARG A 361 2.94 -9.20 -12.99
C ARG A 361 2.15 -7.97 -13.44
N TYR A 362 1.03 -7.72 -12.76
CA TYR A 362 0.13 -6.62 -13.10
C TYR A 362 -0.37 -5.90 -11.85
N LEU A 363 -0.54 -4.59 -11.97
CA LEU A 363 -1.27 -3.75 -11.02
C LEU A 363 -2.61 -3.36 -11.63
N TRP A 364 -3.69 -3.81 -11.02
CA TRP A 364 -5.07 -3.49 -11.37
C TRP A 364 -5.55 -2.34 -10.46
N THR A 365 -5.87 -1.19 -11.05
CA THR A 365 -6.54 -0.09 -10.35
C THR A 365 -8.04 -0.18 -10.62
N CYS A 366 -8.83 -0.32 -9.56
CA CYS A 366 -10.27 -0.53 -9.62
C CYS A 366 -11.04 0.48 -8.78
N THR A 367 -12.32 0.64 -9.07
CA THR A 367 -13.33 1.21 -8.15
C THR A 367 -14.31 0.13 -7.75
N GLN A 368 -14.99 0.32 -6.62
CA GLN A 368 -16.09 -0.56 -6.24
C GLN A 368 -17.37 -0.14 -6.97
N ASP A 369 -18.08 -1.10 -7.56
CA ASP A 369 -19.39 -0.81 -8.13
C ASP A 369 -20.35 -0.34 -7.04
N HIS A 370 -20.88 0.88 -7.19
CA HIS A 370 -22.02 1.34 -6.41
C HIS A 370 -23.27 0.59 -6.90
N VAL A 371 -23.44 -0.66 -6.46
CA VAL A 371 -24.76 -1.27 -6.48
C VAL A 371 -25.57 -0.52 -5.42
N GLN A 372 -26.35 0.46 -5.89
CA GLN A 372 -27.45 1.06 -5.14
C GLN A 372 -28.24 -0.10 -4.52
N PRO A 373 -28.50 -0.11 -3.19
CA PRO A 373 -29.22 -1.23 -2.59
C PRO A 373 -30.55 -1.34 -3.32
N GLN A 374 -30.71 -2.41 -4.10
CA GLN A 374 -32.01 -2.77 -4.62
C GLN A 374 -32.89 -2.94 -3.39
N ASN A 375 -33.99 -2.18 -3.35
CA ASN A 375 -35.13 -2.47 -2.50
C ASN A 375 -35.70 -3.81 -2.96
N ASP A 376 -35.03 -4.90 -2.59
CA ASP A 376 -35.63 -6.22 -2.60
C ASP A 376 -36.54 -6.24 -1.38
N SER A 377 -37.82 -5.97 -1.65
CA SER A 377 -38.92 -6.24 -0.75
C SER A 377 -38.99 -7.76 -0.51
N ALA A 378 -38.17 -8.25 0.40
CA ALA A 378 -38.38 -9.52 1.07
C ALA A 378 -38.86 -9.18 2.49
N GLY A 379 -40.07 -9.62 2.82
CA GLY A 379 -40.74 -9.35 4.10
C GLY A 379 -39.90 -9.77 5.32
N PRO A 380 -40.22 -9.25 6.51
CA PRO A 380 -39.37 -9.38 7.68
C PRO A 380 -39.23 -10.85 8.10
N MET A 381 -38.03 -11.39 7.93
CA MET A 381 -37.63 -12.64 8.55
C MET A 381 -37.31 -12.34 10.02
N MET A 382 -38.18 -12.81 10.91
CA MET A 382 -38.10 -12.67 12.36
C MET A 382 -36.72 -13.10 12.88
N LEU A 383 -35.94 -12.13 13.39
CA LEU A 383 -34.87 -12.41 14.34
C LEU A 383 -35.51 -12.94 15.62
N SER A 384 -35.27 -14.20 15.97
CA SER A 384 -35.55 -14.71 17.30
C SER A 384 -34.70 -13.95 18.31
N SER A 385 -35.38 -13.19 19.16
CA SER A 385 -34.85 -12.43 20.28
C SER A 385 -34.01 -13.29 21.23
N GLN A 386 -32.87 -12.74 21.64
CA GLN A 386 -32.16 -13.10 22.86
C GLN A 386 -33.13 -13.16 24.05
N GLN A 387 -33.00 -14.18 24.91
CA GLN A 387 -33.54 -14.12 26.26
C GLN A 387 -32.45 -13.73 27.27
N PRO A 388 -32.77 -12.87 28.25
CA PRO A 388 -31.82 -12.28 29.19
C PRO A 388 -31.69 -13.08 30.50
N TRP A 389 -30.67 -12.70 31.26
CA TRP A 389 -30.32 -13.12 32.62
C TRP A 389 -31.50 -13.29 33.58
N GLU A 390 -31.54 -14.42 34.30
CA GLU A 390 -32.23 -14.53 35.58
C GLU A 390 -31.27 -14.82 36.74
N ARG A 391 -31.69 -14.28 37.89
CA ARG A 391 -30.96 -14.00 39.12
C ARG A 391 -30.67 -15.23 39.97
N PHE A 392 -29.64 -15.08 40.80
CA PHE A 392 -29.42 -15.83 42.03
C PHE A 392 -30.67 -15.92 42.92
N SER A 393 -30.91 -17.10 43.51
CA SER A 393 -31.35 -17.24 44.89
C SER A 393 -31.03 -18.62 45.45
N SER A 394 -30.66 -18.59 46.73
CA SER A 394 -30.21 -19.61 47.67
C SER A 394 -31.13 -20.83 47.86
N GLY A 395 -30.54 -21.96 48.25
CA GLY A 395 -31.24 -23.03 48.97
C GLY A 395 -30.43 -24.33 49.03
N SER A 396 -30.18 -24.82 50.24
CA SER A 396 -29.39 -26.00 50.59
C SER A 396 -30.27 -27.24 50.86
N SER A 397 -29.66 -28.42 50.69
CA SER A 397 -29.75 -29.64 51.53
C SER A 397 -30.59 -30.84 51.07
N VAL A 398 -29.99 -32.02 51.34
CA VAL A 398 -30.46 -33.43 51.39
C VAL A 398 -31.10 -34.00 50.11
N ASP A 399 -30.74 -35.18 49.59
CA ASP A 399 -30.13 -36.41 50.16
C ASP A 399 -28.95 -36.94 49.32
#